data_AF-A0A367KCR7-F1
#
_entry.id   AF-A0A367KCR7-F1
#
_cell.length_a   1.000
_cell.length_b   1.000
_cell.length_c   1.000
_cell.angle_alpha   90.00
_cell.angle_beta   90.00
_cell.angle_gamma   90.00
#
_symmetry.space_group_name_H-M   'P 1'
#
loop_
_entity.id
_entity.type
_entity.pdbx_description
1 polymer ?
#
loop_
_entity_poly.entity_id
_entity_poly.type
_entity_poly.pdbx_seq_one_letter_code
_entity_poly.pdbx_strand_id
1 'polypeptide(L)'
;MATPRQKKARRSTNKNTRRTADRHRKRVTITGNAIIKANWDKRLTLKQNYAKLGLLPSLNGQTGGTEKNMPDQPQETEETSSLKELTEEEIEKIKKSLRPGEGLIQRDDEGNVIRVIVGEAKSHDEILDEEVPPVEAKTDIVRQLEEQAANAFHREKHQSDFEIDWIKKLIDKHGDDYKAMFWDKELNIYQHTAAQLKKKCQKYLQHINK
;
A
#
# COMPACT_ATOMS: atom_id res chain seq x y z
N MET A 1 42.20 -31.42 -10.56
CA MET A 1 42.92 -31.09 -9.30
C MET A 1 42.19 -29.93 -8.61
N ALA A 2 41.64 -30.12 -7.41
CA ALA A 2 40.97 -29.02 -6.69
C ALA A 2 42.01 -27.99 -6.18
N THR A 3 41.68 -26.69 -6.29
CA THR A 3 42.64 -25.61 -6.00
C THR A 3 43.02 -25.57 -4.51
N PRO A 4 44.23 -25.10 -4.15
CA PRO A 4 44.65 -24.97 -2.75
C PRO A 4 43.65 -24.16 -1.88
N ARG A 5 43.04 -23.14 -2.48
CA ARG A 5 41.99 -22.31 -1.86
C ARG A 5 40.72 -23.13 -1.55
N GLN A 6 40.28 -23.98 -2.47
CA GLN A 6 39.17 -24.93 -2.23
C GLN A 6 39.52 -25.96 -1.15
N LYS A 7 40.76 -26.46 -1.11
CA LYS A 7 41.21 -27.41 -0.07
C LYS A 7 41.19 -26.77 1.32
N LYS A 8 41.62 -25.52 1.45
CA LYS A 8 41.61 -24.78 2.73
C LYS A 8 40.17 -24.46 3.17
N ALA A 9 39.31 -24.04 2.24
CA ALA A 9 37.89 -23.82 2.51
C ALA A 9 37.19 -25.09 3.02
N ARG A 10 37.45 -26.27 2.43
CA ARG A 10 36.88 -27.55 2.92
C ARG A 10 37.34 -27.93 4.33
N ARG A 11 38.47 -27.40 4.80
CA ARG A 11 39.04 -27.69 6.13
C ARG A 11 38.53 -26.73 7.20
N SER A 12 38.08 -25.52 6.82
CA SER A 12 37.67 -24.45 7.75
C SER A 12 36.18 -24.08 7.68
N THR A 13 35.36 -24.76 6.88
CA THR A 13 33.93 -24.50 6.83
C THR A 13 33.19 -25.31 7.90
N ASN A 14 32.31 -24.63 8.64
CA ASN A 14 31.36 -25.31 9.51
C ASN A 14 30.58 -26.33 8.69
N LYS A 15 30.62 -27.60 9.10
CA LYS A 15 29.87 -28.67 8.41
C LYS A 15 28.39 -28.31 8.43
N ASN A 16 27.74 -28.36 7.27
CA ASN A 16 26.28 -28.20 7.19
C ASN A 16 25.63 -29.43 7.83
N THR A 17 25.30 -29.34 9.11
CA THR A 17 24.66 -30.44 9.85
C THR A 17 23.26 -30.68 9.30
N ARG A 18 22.74 -31.91 9.45
CA ARG A 18 21.36 -32.24 9.04
C ARG A 18 20.32 -31.29 9.65
N ARG A 19 20.53 -30.85 10.90
CA ARG A 19 19.70 -29.84 11.58
C ARG A 19 19.70 -28.48 10.87
N THR A 20 20.83 -28.09 10.30
CA THR A 20 20.98 -26.83 9.56
C THR A 20 20.40 -26.95 8.15
N ALA A 21 20.62 -28.09 7.48
CA ALA A 21 20.06 -28.38 6.15
C ALA A 21 18.52 -28.47 6.15
N ASP A 22 17.93 -29.11 7.17
CA ASP A 22 16.48 -29.27 7.28
C ASP A 22 15.76 -28.01 7.82
N ARG A 23 16.47 -26.92 8.08
CA ARG A 23 15.87 -25.66 8.59
C ARG A 23 14.82 -25.10 7.62
N HIS A 24 15.02 -25.26 6.31
CA HIS A 24 14.07 -24.82 5.29
C HIS A 24 12.76 -25.64 5.26
N ARG A 25 12.74 -26.84 5.87
CA ARG A 25 11.52 -27.65 6.00
C ARG A 25 10.63 -27.16 7.13
N LYS A 26 11.16 -26.33 8.05
CA LYS A 26 10.39 -25.81 9.18
C LYS A 26 9.35 -24.81 8.68
N ARG A 27 8.10 -25.06 9.07
CA ARG A 27 6.98 -24.16 8.79
C ARG A 27 7.19 -22.83 9.53
N VAL A 28 6.98 -21.74 8.81
CA VAL A 28 7.13 -20.38 9.33
C VAL A 28 6.05 -20.12 10.38
N THR A 29 6.44 -19.59 11.52
CA THR A 29 5.51 -19.10 12.54
C THR A 29 5.42 -17.59 12.41
N ILE A 30 4.21 -17.06 12.21
CA ILE A 30 3.96 -15.62 12.12
C ILE A 30 4.10 -14.99 13.52
N THR A 31 4.88 -13.93 13.62
CA THR A 31 5.14 -13.22 14.89
C THR A 31 4.63 -11.79 14.91
N GLY A 32 4.21 -11.24 13.77
CA GLY A 32 3.79 -9.83 13.64
C GLY A 32 2.43 -9.55 14.26
N ASN A 33 1.35 -9.75 13.51
CA ASN A 33 -0.01 -9.48 14.00
C ASN A 33 -0.57 -10.69 14.77
N ALA A 34 -1.14 -10.44 15.96
CA ALA A 34 -1.79 -11.45 16.81
C ALA A 34 -3.01 -12.10 16.13
N ILE A 35 -3.83 -11.34 15.41
CA ILE A 35 -5.01 -11.80 14.68
C ILE A 35 -4.61 -12.81 13.58
N ILE A 36 -3.60 -12.46 12.79
CA ILE A 36 -3.07 -13.35 11.74
C ILE A 36 -2.45 -14.59 12.38
N LYS A 37 -1.69 -14.42 13.48
CA LYS A 37 -1.05 -15.53 14.17
C LYS A 37 -2.06 -16.54 14.73
N ALA A 38 -3.19 -16.08 15.28
CA ALA A 38 -4.25 -16.94 15.79
C ALA A 38 -4.89 -17.78 14.69
N ASN A 39 -5.07 -17.19 13.50
CA ASN A 39 -5.70 -17.83 12.35
C ASN A 39 -4.70 -18.52 11.38
N TRP A 40 -3.43 -18.65 11.78
CA TRP A 40 -2.38 -19.22 10.93
C TRP A 40 -2.27 -20.75 11.09
N ASP A 41 -2.65 -21.50 10.06
CA ASP A 41 -2.46 -22.95 10.05
C ASP A 41 -1.05 -23.31 9.55
N LYS A 42 -0.27 -24.00 10.38
CA LYS A 42 1.09 -24.47 10.02
C LYS A 42 1.08 -25.62 9.01
N ARG A 43 -0.06 -26.27 8.81
CA ARG A 43 -0.21 -27.40 7.87
C ARG A 43 -0.33 -26.91 6.43
N LEU A 44 -1.02 -25.79 6.23
CA LEU A 44 -1.26 -25.18 4.94
C LEU A 44 -0.02 -24.45 4.41
N THR A 45 0.02 -24.24 3.09
CA THR A 45 1.04 -23.41 2.46
C THR A 45 0.79 -21.93 2.74
N LEU A 46 1.81 -21.09 2.56
CA LEU A 46 1.67 -19.64 2.71
C LEU A 46 0.53 -19.10 1.82
N LYS A 47 0.49 -19.50 0.54
CA LYS A 47 -0.54 -19.06 -0.40
C LYS A 47 -1.95 -19.48 0.04
N GLN A 48 -2.12 -20.73 0.48
CA GLN A 48 -3.39 -21.24 0.98
C GLN A 48 -3.86 -20.49 2.23
N ASN A 49 -2.96 -20.20 3.18
CA ASN A 49 -3.29 -19.41 4.36
C ASN A 49 -3.74 -17.99 3.99
N TYR A 50 -2.99 -17.28 3.15
CA TYR A 50 -3.37 -15.93 2.74
C TYR A 50 -4.73 -15.93 2.01
N ALA A 51 -4.95 -16.89 1.11
CA ALA A 51 -6.25 -17.07 0.45
C ALA A 51 -7.38 -17.34 1.46
N LYS A 52 -7.15 -18.21 2.46
CA LYS A 52 -8.11 -18.50 3.55
C LYS A 52 -8.42 -17.26 4.39
N LEU A 53 -7.42 -16.42 4.65
CA LEU A 53 -7.60 -15.16 5.36
C LEU A 53 -8.34 -14.11 4.51
N GLY A 54 -8.42 -14.27 3.19
CA GLY A 54 -8.93 -13.25 2.27
C GLY A 54 -7.88 -12.20 1.87
N LEU A 55 -6.60 -12.48 2.13
CA LEU A 55 -5.46 -11.61 1.83
C LEU A 55 -4.73 -12.08 0.57
N LEU A 56 -4.11 -11.13 -0.14
CA LEU A 56 -3.30 -11.44 -1.32
C LEU A 56 -1.88 -11.89 -0.90
N PRO A 57 -1.37 -13.03 -1.44
CA PRO A 57 -0.01 -13.47 -1.15
C PRO A 57 1.06 -12.74 -1.98
N SER A 58 0.71 -12.20 -3.15
CA SER A 58 1.63 -11.50 -4.06
C SER A 58 0.90 -10.47 -4.92
N LEU A 59 1.53 -9.32 -5.16
CA LEU A 59 0.93 -8.19 -5.88
C LEU A 59 0.99 -8.32 -7.42
N ASN A 60 2.14 -8.75 -7.97
CA ASN A 60 2.46 -8.64 -9.40
C ASN A 60 1.92 -9.80 -10.27
N GLY A 61 0.80 -10.41 -9.88
CA GLY A 61 0.28 -11.62 -10.51
C GLY A 61 1.14 -12.85 -10.23
N GLN A 62 0.53 -14.03 -10.35
CA GLN A 62 1.24 -15.30 -10.17
C GLN A 62 1.82 -15.79 -11.50
N THR A 63 3.11 -16.10 -11.52
CA THR A 63 3.72 -16.88 -12.61
C THR A 63 3.42 -18.37 -12.41
N GLY A 64 2.94 -19.03 -13.47
CA GLY A 64 2.62 -20.47 -13.47
C GLY A 64 1.23 -20.80 -12.89
N GLY A 65 0.90 -22.09 -12.85
CA GLY A 65 -0.40 -22.57 -12.40
C GLY A 65 -0.63 -22.42 -10.88
N THR A 66 -1.90 -22.24 -10.49
CA THR A 66 -2.36 -22.36 -9.11
C THR A 66 -2.85 -23.77 -8.83
N GLU A 67 -2.69 -24.23 -7.59
CA GLU A 67 -3.35 -25.47 -7.14
C GLU A 67 -4.87 -25.28 -7.25
N LYS A 68 -5.54 -26.13 -8.03
CA LYS A 68 -6.99 -26.17 -8.05
C LYS A 68 -7.41 -26.90 -6.78
N ASN A 69 -7.93 -26.17 -5.80
CA ASN A 69 -8.70 -26.81 -4.74
C ASN A 69 -9.96 -27.36 -5.41
N MET A 70 -10.08 -28.68 -5.52
CA MET A 70 -11.38 -29.29 -5.83
C MET A 70 -12.24 -29.12 -4.57
N PRO A 71 -13.27 -28.26 -4.57
CA PRO A 71 -14.21 -28.26 -3.47
C PRO A 71 -14.92 -29.62 -3.44
N ASP A 72 -15.17 -30.15 -2.24
CA ASP A 72 -15.94 -31.40 -2.05
C ASP A 72 -17.36 -31.30 -2.62
N GLN A 73 -17.85 -30.08 -2.87
CA GLN A 73 -19.09 -29.81 -3.58
C GLN A 73 -18.80 -28.96 -4.83
N PRO A 74 -19.37 -29.31 -6.00
CA PRO A 74 -19.29 -28.44 -7.17
C PRO A 74 -19.90 -27.08 -6.81
N GLN A 75 -19.08 -26.02 -6.90
CA GLN A 75 -19.63 -24.67 -6.88
C GLN A 75 -20.42 -24.51 -8.17
N GLU A 76 -21.69 -24.17 -8.05
CA GLU A 76 -22.48 -23.67 -9.17
C GLU A 76 -21.75 -22.44 -9.71
N THR A 77 -21.06 -22.62 -10.82
CA THR A 77 -20.72 -21.51 -11.69
C THR A 77 -22.04 -20.90 -12.10
N GLU A 78 -22.35 -19.71 -11.60
CA GLU A 78 -23.43 -18.92 -12.18
C GLU A 78 -23.08 -18.74 -13.66
N GLU A 79 -23.77 -19.53 -14.49
CA GLU A 79 -23.60 -19.52 -15.91
C GLU A 79 -24.09 -18.17 -16.41
N THR A 80 -23.14 -17.43 -17.00
CA THR A 80 -23.36 -16.48 -18.10
C THR A 80 -24.61 -15.61 -17.98
N SER A 81 -24.42 -14.42 -17.42
CA SER A 81 -25.22 -13.24 -17.72
C SER A 81 -25.52 -13.20 -19.23
N SER A 82 -26.79 -13.48 -19.56
CA SER A 82 -27.43 -13.29 -20.86
C SER A 82 -26.83 -12.14 -21.67
N LEU A 83 -26.59 -12.37 -22.97
CA LEU A 83 -26.32 -11.35 -24.00
C LEU A 83 -27.16 -10.08 -23.73
N LYS A 84 -26.55 -9.09 -23.09
CA LYS A 84 -27.08 -7.74 -22.98
C LYS A 84 -26.34 -6.90 -24.00
N GLU A 85 -27.10 -6.22 -24.85
CA GLU A 85 -26.57 -5.17 -25.71
C GLU A 85 -25.84 -4.16 -24.81
N LEU A 86 -24.53 -3.97 -25.07
CA LEU A 86 -23.69 -3.08 -24.29
C LEU A 86 -24.21 -1.65 -24.45
N THR A 87 -24.62 -1.04 -23.35
CA THR A 87 -25.02 0.37 -23.29
C THR A 87 -23.81 1.28 -23.45
N GLU A 88 -23.98 2.53 -23.91
CA GLU A 88 -22.86 3.44 -24.16
C GLU A 88 -22.02 3.73 -22.90
N GLU A 89 -22.64 3.69 -21.71
CA GLU A 89 -21.96 3.83 -20.41
C GLU A 89 -21.06 2.62 -20.09
N GLU A 90 -21.48 1.41 -20.45
CA GLU A 90 -20.66 0.20 -20.32
C GLU A 90 -19.47 0.24 -21.28
N ILE A 91 -19.64 0.87 -22.46
CA ILE A 91 -18.57 1.07 -23.44
C ILE A 91 -17.52 2.05 -22.93
N GLU A 92 -17.92 3.19 -22.34
CA GLU A 92 -16.97 4.12 -21.71
C GLU A 92 -16.22 3.46 -20.55
N LYS A 93 -16.90 2.61 -19.77
CA LYS A 93 -16.27 1.80 -18.72
C LYS A 93 -15.26 0.81 -19.29
N ILE A 94 -15.57 0.18 -20.43
CA ILE A 94 -14.64 -0.72 -21.14
C ILE A 94 -13.43 0.06 -21.65
N LYS A 95 -13.63 1.22 -22.30
CA LYS A 95 -12.54 2.12 -22.75
C LYS A 95 -11.62 2.52 -21.60
N LYS A 96 -12.20 2.86 -20.43
CA LYS A 96 -11.43 3.25 -19.23
C LYS A 96 -10.69 2.06 -18.58
N SER A 97 -11.20 0.83 -18.76
CA SER A 97 -10.60 -0.39 -18.20
C SER A 97 -9.46 -0.96 -19.06
N LEU A 98 -9.48 -0.72 -20.37
CA LEU A 98 -8.49 -1.24 -21.29
C LEU A 98 -7.15 -0.51 -21.17
N ARG A 99 -6.05 -1.25 -21.36
CA ARG A 99 -4.73 -0.63 -21.39
C ARG A 99 -4.55 0.17 -22.69
N PRO A 100 -3.64 1.15 -22.71
CA PRO A 100 -3.33 1.90 -23.92
C PRO A 100 -2.80 0.93 -25.00
N GLY A 101 -3.47 0.89 -26.16
CA GLY A 101 -3.13 0.02 -27.28
C GLY A 101 -3.79 -1.37 -27.26
N GLU A 102 -4.54 -1.71 -26.21
CA GLU A 102 -5.48 -2.83 -26.25
C GLU A 102 -6.82 -2.35 -26.84
N GLY A 103 -7.52 -3.23 -27.56
CA GLY A 103 -8.83 -2.91 -28.15
C GLY A 103 -9.75 -4.11 -28.21
N LEU A 104 -11.04 -3.89 -27.96
CA LEU A 104 -12.10 -4.87 -28.18
C LEU A 104 -12.81 -4.58 -29.50
N ILE A 105 -13.06 -5.64 -30.26
CA ILE A 105 -13.81 -5.58 -31.52
C ILE A 105 -15.18 -6.21 -31.29
N GLN A 106 -16.24 -5.42 -31.47
CA GLN A 106 -17.61 -5.90 -31.49
C GLN A 106 -17.96 -6.37 -32.90
N ARG A 107 -18.36 -7.64 -33.04
CA ARG A 107 -18.82 -8.24 -34.30
C ARG A 107 -20.31 -8.56 -34.22
N ASP A 108 -21.00 -8.51 -35.36
CA ASP A 108 -22.36 -9.05 -35.49
C ASP A 108 -22.34 -10.59 -35.62
N ASP A 109 -23.52 -11.19 -35.60
CA ASP A 109 -23.70 -12.65 -35.78
C ASP A 109 -23.25 -13.15 -37.16
N GLU A 110 -23.07 -12.25 -38.12
CA GLU A 110 -22.57 -12.53 -39.48
C GLU A 110 -21.04 -12.37 -39.61
N GLY A 111 -20.36 -11.95 -38.53
CA GLY A 111 -18.91 -11.78 -38.46
C GLY A 111 -18.36 -10.46 -38.99
N ASN A 112 -19.22 -9.51 -39.37
CA ASN A 112 -18.81 -8.16 -39.74
C ASN A 112 -18.47 -7.34 -38.49
N VAL A 113 -17.48 -6.46 -38.62
CA VAL A 113 -17.03 -5.59 -37.53
C VAL A 113 -17.97 -4.40 -37.43
N ILE A 114 -18.71 -4.31 -36.32
CA ILE A 114 -19.59 -3.18 -36.05
C ILE A 114 -18.80 -2.02 -35.44
N ARG A 115 -17.96 -2.29 -34.43
CA ARG A 115 -17.21 -1.24 -33.68
C ARG A 115 -15.86 -1.73 -33.16
N VAL A 116 -14.89 -0.81 -33.12
CA VAL A 116 -13.58 -0.99 -32.49
C VAL A 116 -13.48 -0.06 -31.30
N ILE A 117 -13.37 -0.62 -30.11
CA ILE A 117 -13.24 0.10 -28.84
C ILE A 117 -11.76 0.04 -28.45
N VAL A 118 -11.06 1.18 -28.41
CA VAL A 118 -9.64 1.28 -28.03
C VAL A 118 -9.52 1.91 -26.66
N GLY A 119 -8.62 1.40 -25.81
CA GLY A 119 -8.32 1.98 -24.51
C GLY A 119 -7.58 3.32 -24.63
N GLU A 120 -8.03 4.32 -23.89
CA GLU A 120 -7.38 5.64 -23.83
C GLU A 120 -6.20 5.64 -22.86
N ALA A 121 -5.13 6.37 -23.21
CA ALA A 121 -3.98 6.54 -22.34
C ALA A 121 -4.31 7.52 -21.20
N LYS A 122 -4.65 6.98 -20.02
CA LYS A 122 -4.77 7.78 -18.79
C LYS A 122 -3.47 8.52 -18.51
N SER A 123 -3.57 9.80 -18.16
CA SER A 123 -2.42 10.56 -17.70
C SER A 123 -1.92 10.03 -16.35
N HIS A 124 -0.66 10.29 -15.99
CA HIS A 124 -0.10 9.78 -14.72
C HIS A 124 -0.87 10.29 -13.50
N ASP A 125 -1.28 11.56 -13.53
CA ASP A 125 -2.01 12.21 -12.46
C ASP A 125 -3.42 11.60 -12.30
N GLU A 126 -4.09 11.27 -13.42
CA GLU A 126 -5.39 10.57 -13.38
C GLU A 126 -5.32 9.16 -12.78
N ILE A 127 -4.17 8.47 -12.87
CA ILE A 127 -4.00 7.14 -12.28
C ILE A 127 -3.77 7.23 -10.77
N LEU A 128 -3.04 8.26 -10.32
CA LEU A 128 -2.71 8.44 -8.91
C LEU A 128 -3.89 8.99 -8.10
N ASP A 129 -4.69 9.88 -8.71
CA ASP A 129 -5.82 10.54 -8.06
C ASP A 129 -7.15 9.78 -8.23
N GLU A 130 -7.14 8.60 -8.88
CA GLU A 130 -8.33 7.75 -8.99
C GLU A 130 -8.72 7.21 -7.61
N GLU A 131 -9.78 7.77 -7.02
CA GLU A 131 -10.32 7.33 -5.73
C GLU A 131 -10.77 5.86 -5.82
N VAL A 132 -10.04 4.99 -5.12
CA VAL A 132 -10.38 3.58 -5.02
C VAL A 132 -11.59 3.44 -4.10
N PRO A 133 -12.76 2.97 -4.60
CA PRO A 133 -13.93 2.82 -3.75
C PRO A 133 -13.66 1.81 -2.63
N PRO A 134 -14.21 2.01 -1.42
CA PRO A 134 -14.05 1.07 -0.33
C PRO A 134 -14.70 -0.27 -0.73
N VAL A 135 -13.90 -1.34 -0.66
CA VAL A 135 -14.38 -2.70 -0.94
C VAL A 135 -14.78 -3.36 0.38
N GLU A 136 -15.93 -4.02 0.40
CA GLU A 136 -16.36 -4.78 1.57
C GLU A 136 -15.37 -5.92 1.90
N ALA A 137 -15.08 -6.07 3.18
CA ALA A 137 -14.19 -7.11 3.68
C ALA A 137 -14.72 -8.51 3.33
N LYS A 138 -13.88 -9.32 2.66
CA LYS A 138 -14.25 -10.68 2.23
C LYS A 138 -14.43 -11.67 3.39
N THR A 139 -13.76 -11.43 4.52
CA THR A 139 -13.77 -12.33 5.69
C THR A 139 -13.84 -11.53 6.98
N ASP A 140 -14.36 -12.14 8.05
CA ASP A 140 -14.39 -11.54 9.39
C ASP A 140 -13.01 -11.12 9.90
N ILE A 141 -11.96 -11.85 9.50
CA ILE A 141 -10.58 -11.56 9.89
C ILE A 141 -10.09 -10.27 9.23
N VAL A 142 -10.42 -10.07 7.96
CA VAL A 142 -10.08 -8.82 7.25
C VAL A 142 -10.80 -7.64 7.88
N ARG A 143 -12.08 -7.80 8.23
CA ARG A 143 -12.83 -6.78 8.97
C ARG A 143 -12.15 -6.39 10.29
N GLN A 144 -11.71 -7.37 11.09
CA GLN A 144 -10.96 -7.10 12.33
C GLN A 144 -9.62 -6.38 12.07
N LEU A 145 -8.94 -6.70 10.96
CA LEU A 145 -7.69 -6.04 10.59
C LEU A 145 -7.93 -4.58 10.15
N GLU A 146 -9.02 -4.33 9.42
CA GLU A 146 -9.44 -2.98 9.02
C GLU A 146 -9.83 -2.14 10.24
N GLU A 147 -10.60 -2.70 11.17
CA GLU A 147 -10.91 -2.05 12.45
C GLU A 147 -9.63 -1.73 13.24
N GLN A 148 -8.69 -2.66 13.32
CA GLN A 148 -7.40 -2.42 13.97
C GLN A 148 -6.61 -1.30 13.28
N ALA A 149 -6.63 -1.24 11.95
CA ALA A 149 -5.95 -0.21 11.18
C ALA A 149 -6.63 1.17 11.33
N ALA A 150 -7.95 1.22 11.39
CA ALA A 150 -8.72 2.43 11.61
C ALA A 150 -8.44 3.06 12.99
N ASN A 151 -8.14 2.23 14.00
CA ASN A 151 -7.83 2.66 15.36
C ASN A 151 -6.40 3.22 15.54
N ALA A 152 -5.79 3.79 14.51
CA ALA A 152 -4.44 4.37 14.59
C ALA A 152 -4.42 5.63 15.47
N PHE A 153 -3.67 5.60 16.57
CA PHE A 153 -3.49 6.75 17.45
C PHE A 153 -2.61 7.82 16.79
N HIS A 154 -3.18 8.98 16.50
CA HIS A 154 -2.43 10.12 15.99
C HIS A 154 -2.00 11.03 17.16
N ARG A 155 -0.70 11.20 17.35
CA ARG A 155 -0.17 12.11 18.37
C ARG A 155 -0.05 13.52 17.78
N GLU A 156 -0.74 14.48 18.41
CA GLU A 156 -0.56 15.88 18.08
C GLU A 156 0.89 16.32 18.33
N LYS A 157 1.46 17.06 17.37
CA LYS A 157 2.82 17.60 17.49
C LYS A 157 2.75 19.00 18.05
N HIS A 158 3.20 19.21 19.29
CA HIS A 158 3.30 20.54 19.90
C HIS A 158 4.66 21.19 19.58
N GLN A 159 4.79 22.49 19.85
CA GLN A 159 6.10 23.17 19.87
C GLN A 159 6.79 22.88 21.21
N SER A 160 8.11 22.96 21.25
CA SER A 160 8.83 22.86 22.52
C SER A 160 8.68 24.15 23.34
N ASP A 161 8.82 24.06 24.66
CA ASP A 161 8.68 25.22 25.57
C ASP A 161 9.62 26.36 25.20
N PHE A 162 10.85 26.03 24.78
CA PHE A 162 11.82 27.03 24.31
C PHE A 162 11.37 27.70 23.00
N GLU A 163 10.81 26.95 22.06
CA GLU A 163 10.28 27.53 20.82
C GLU A 163 9.11 28.47 21.11
N ILE A 164 8.26 28.12 22.07
CA ILE A 164 7.12 28.94 22.52
C ILE A 164 7.63 30.26 23.10
N ASP A 165 8.59 30.25 24.03
CA ASP A 165 9.17 31.47 24.61
C ASP A 165 9.88 32.34 23.55
N TRP A 166 10.60 31.70 22.63
CA TRP A 166 11.28 32.38 21.55
C TRP A 166 10.32 33.06 20.56
N ILE A 167 9.25 32.36 20.14
CA ILE A 167 8.21 32.93 19.27
C ILE A 167 7.47 34.05 19.99
N LYS A 168 7.19 33.90 21.29
CA LYS A 168 6.57 34.94 22.11
C LYS A 168 7.39 36.23 22.06
N LYS A 169 8.72 36.15 22.25
CA LYS A 169 9.61 37.33 22.14
C LYS A 169 9.59 37.96 20.74
N LEU A 170 9.51 37.15 19.69
CA LEU A 170 9.41 37.66 18.32
C LEU A 170 8.09 38.41 18.09
N ILE A 171 6.97 37.86 18.57
CA ILE A 171 5.65 38.49 18.47
C ILE A 171 5.60 39.77 19.32
N ASP A 172 6.13 39.75 20.54
CA ASP A 172 6.16 40.92 21.42
C ASP A 172 6.98 42.08 20.79
N LYS A 173 8.03 41.78 20.03
CA LYS A 173 8.92 42.78 19.40
C LYS A 173 8.42 43.29 18.04
N HIS A 174 7.89 42.41 17.19
CA HIS A 174 7.56 42.72 15.78
C HIS A 174 6.07 42.57 15.43
N GLY A 175 5.22 42.10 16.35
CA GLY A 175 3.79 41.87 16.09
C GLY A 175 3.56 40.84 14.99
N ASP A 176 2.87 41.25 13.92
CA ASP A 176 2.54 40.40 12.76
C ASP A 176 3.50 40.57 11.56
N ASP A 177 4.55 41.39 11.70
CA ASP A 177 5.48 41.69 10.61
C ASP A 177 6.57 40.63 10.45
N TYR A 178 6.24 39.54 9.74
CA TYR A 178 7.18 38.43 9.48
C TYR A 178 8.45 38.82 8.71
N LYS A 179 8.38 39.89 7.90
CA LYS A 179 9.57 40.43 7.21
C LYS A 179 10.53 41.09 8.21
N ALA A 180 10.01 41.80 9.21
CA ALA A 180 10.83 42.42 10.25
C ALA A 180 11.46 41.34 11.15
N MET A 181 10.68 40.32 11.53
CA MET A 181 11.19 39.15 12.27
C MET A 181 12.31 38.42 11.52
N PHE A 182 12.21 38.31 10.18
CA PHE A 182 13.23 37.69 9.35
C PHE A 182 14.56 38.44 9.44
N TRP A 183 14.52 39.77 9.42
CA TRP A 183 15.71 40.63 9.50
C TRP A 183 16.24 40.85 10.93
N ASP A 184 15.57 40.34 11.95
CA ASP A 184 16.01 40.46 13.34
C ASP A 184 17.21 39.55 13.63
N LYS A 185 18.41 40.14 13.70
CA LYS A 185 19.66 39.40 13.95
C LYS A 185 19.80 38.86 15.38
N GLU A 186 19.08 39.44 16.33
CA GLU A 186 19.18 39.08 17.76
C GLU A 186 18.25 37.94 18.11
N LEU A 187 17.00 38.00 17.63
CA LEU A 187 16.02 36.95 17.90
C LEU A 187 16.08 35.86 16.82
N ASN A 188 16.25 36.17 15.54
CA ASN A 188 16.34 35.17 14.47
C ASN A 188 17.76 34.63 14.25
N ILE A 189 18.41 34.17 15.32
CA ILE A 189 19.80 33.67 15.30
C ILE A 189 19.97 32.52 14.30
N TYR A 190 18.96 31.65 14.21
CA TYR A 190 18.96 30.48 13.33
C TYR A 190 18.56 30.78 11.89
N GLN A 191 18.39 32.05 11.52
CA GLN A 191 18.11 32.49 10.15
C GLN A 191 16.89 31.80 9.53
N HIS A 192 15.83 31.63 10.32
CA HIS A 192 14.56 31.10 9.82
C HIS A 192 13.98 32.02 8.74
N THR A 193 13.45 31.42 7.69
CA THR A 193 12.79 32.19 6.61
C THR A 193 11.47 32.79 7.11
N ALA A 194 11.03 33.89 6.50
CA ALA A 194 9.75 34.53 6.85
C ALA A 194 8.56 33.56 6.81
N ALA A 195 8.56 32.60 5.86
CA ALA A 195 7.52 31.57 5.76
C ALA A 195 7.57 30.54 6.91
N GLN A 196 8.77 30.18 7.38
CA GLN A 196 8.94 29.31 8.54
C GLN A 196 8.50 30.01 9.82
N LEU A 197 8.86 31.28 9.99
CA LEU A 197 8.43 32.12 11.11
C LEU A 197 6.90 32.24 11.13
N LYS A 198 6.27 32.52 9.98
CA LYS A 198 4.81 32.54 9.85
C LYS A 198 4.16 31.24 10.32
N LYS A 199 4.65 30.08 9.85
CA LYS A 199 4.11 28.76 10.27
C LYS A 199 4.27 28.53 11.78
N LYS A 200 5.40 28.95 12.35
CA LYS A 200 5.69 28.82 13.78
C LYS A 200 4.79 29.74 14.63
N CYS A 201 4.60 31.00 14.25
CA CYS A 201 3.68 31.92 14.91
C CYS A 201 2.22 31.43 14.82
N GLN A 202 1.79 30.95 13.64
CA GLN A 202 0.45 30.38 13.46
C GLN A 202 0.21 29.19 14.39
N LYS A 203 1.19 28.29 14.50
CA LYS A 203 1.12 27.12 15.39
C LYS A 203 1.09 27.53 16.87
N TYR A 204 1.81 28.58 17.25
CA TYR A 204 1.77 29.16 18.60
C TYR A 204 0.39 29.75 18.93
N LEU A 205 -0.20 30.51 18.01
CA LEU A 205 -1.56 31.06 18.18
C LEU A 205 -2.62 29.95 18.27
N GLN A 206 -2.49 28.89 17.47
CA GLN A 206 -3.36 27.71 17.57
C GLN A 206 -3.21 26.99 18.93
N HIS A 207 -2.01 26.98 19.51
CA HIS A 207 -1.76 26.41 20.82
C HIS A 207 -2.36 27.26 21.96
N ILE A 208 -2.36 28.59 21.85
CA ILE A 208 -2.97 29.49 22.85
C ILE A 208 -4.49 29.42 22.81
N ASN A 209 -5.08 29.35 21.60
CA ASN A 209 -6.53 29.39 21.41
C ASN A 209 -7.22 28.03 21.68
N LYS A 210 -6.45 27.00 21.99
CA LYS A 210 -6.93 25.65 22.29
C LYS A 210 -6.97 25.43 23.79
#